data_AF-A0A9Q0FV13-F1
#
_entry.id   AF-A0A9Q0FV13-F1
#
_cell.length_a   1.000
_cell.length_b   1.000
_cell.length_c   1.000
_cell.angle_alpha   90.00
_cell.angle_beta   90.00
_cell.angle_gamma   90.00
#
_symmetry.space_group_name_H-M   'P 1'
#
loop_
_entity.id
_entity.type
_entity.pdbx_description
1 polymer ?
#
loop_
_entity_poly.entity_id
_entity_poly.type
_entity_poly.pdbx_seq_one_letter_code
_entity_poly.pdbx_strand_id
1 'polypeptide(L)'
;ILKKGTPIKSCEKEEMTEQNQQEDSFFTCQICIEPTPSSKKFENGCSLCTHPYCLDCISKYIEVQVQSMTGNIRCPGLGCEHALDPLSCRPLVPEQVFVKWCDLLCESAVLGQLSQNQYSSYCPYQDCSALVLNECGNTTKKINFGKLIERNKWTRCYNCGHSIER
;
A
#
# COMPACT_ATOMS: atom_id res chain seq x y z
N ILE A 1 4.54 -14.14 49.75
CA ILE A 1 3.76 -13.18 48.91
C ILE A 1 2.94 -14.02 47.95
N LEU A 2 1.78 -14.49 48.42
CA LEU A 2 0.81 -15.27 47.65
C LEU A 2 -0.39 -14.36 47.43
N LYS A 3 -0.53 -13.79 46.23
CA LYS A 3 -1.70 -12.99 45.88
C LYS A 3 -2.83 -13.94 45.50
N LYS A 4 -3.87 -13.92 46.33
CA LYS A 4 -5.12 -14.65 46.22
C LYS A 4 -5.83 -14.24 44.91
N GLY A 5 -6.22 -15.23 44.12
CA GLY A 5 -7.18 -15.07 43.03
C GLY A 5 -8.60 -15.06 43.57
N THR A 6 -9.43 -14.21 42.96
CA THR A 6 -10.88 -14.17 43.12
C THR A 6 -11.48 -13.58 41.82
N PRO A 7 -12.75 -13.83 41.50
CA PRO A 7 -13.20 -15.02 40.78
C PRO A 7 -13.72 -14.67 39.38
N ILE A 8 -13.67 -15.66 38.50
CA ILE A 8 -14.33 -15.66 37.19
C ILE A 8 -15.83 -15.53 37.43
N LYS A 9 -16.43 -14.41 37.00
CA LYS A 9 -17.87 -14.27 36.82
C LYS A 9 -18.18 -14.46 35.35
N SER A 10 -18.68 -15.63 35.00
CA SER A 10 -19.49 -15.88 33.82
C SER A 10 -20.94 -15.52 34.14
N CYS A 11 -21.62 -14.79 33.24
CA CYS A 11 -23.05 -14.96 32.97
C CYS A 11 -23.43 -14.21 31.69
N GLU A 12 -24.47 -14.71 31.04
CA GLU A 12 -24.88 -14.48 29.66
C GLU A 12 -25.61 -13.16 29.40
N LYS A 13 -25.54 -12.76 28.12
CA LYS A 13 -26.44 -11.94 27.28
C LYS A 13 -27.33 -10.88 27.92
N GLU A 14 -27.06 -9.62 27.54
CA GLU A 14 -28.12 -8.65 27.25
C GLU A 14 -27.88 -8.07 25.86
N GLU A 15 -28.78 -8.43 24.94
CA GLU A 15 -29.02 -7.69 23.71
C GLU A 15 -29.59 -6.33 24.10
N MET A 16 -28.86 -5.26 23.78
CA MET A 16 -29.41 -3.91 23.81
C MET A 16 -29.27 -3.33 22.40
N THR A 17 -30.36 -3.44 21.67
CA THR A 17 -30.58 -2.77 20.39
C THR A 17 -30.63 -1.27 20.63
N GLU A 18 -29.48 -0.60 20.56
CA GLU A 18 -29.45 0.84 20.32
C GLU A 18 -29.78 1.06 18.85
N GLN A 19 -31.05 1.35 18.61
CA GLN A 19 -31.53 1.94 17.36
C GLN A 19 -30.90 3.34 17.25
N ASN A 20 -29.66 3.38 16.73
CA ASN A 20 -29.09 4.63 16.27
C ASN A 20 -29.82 4.99 14.98
N GLN A 21 -30.76 5.94 15.07
CA GLN A 21 -31.30 6.62 13.92
C GLN A 21 -30.14 7.39 13.27
N GLN A 22 -29.38 6.69 12.42
CA GLN A 22 -28.53 7.33 11.44
C GLN A 22 -29.47 8.18 10.60
N GLU A 23 -29.41 9.50 10.78
CA GLU A 23 -29.89 10.39 9.75
C GLU A 23 -29.17 9.96 8.47
N ASP A 24 -29.92 9.36 7.54
CA ASP A 24 -29.44 8.93 6.23
C ASP A 24 -29.03 10.19 5.47
N SER A 25 -27.84 10.70 5.76
CA SER A 25 -27.23 11.77 5.00
C SER A 25 -26.80 11.17 3.66
N PHE A 26 -27.11 11.88 2.58
CA PHE A 26 -26.74 11.49 1.22
C PHE A 26 -25.75 12.49 0.64
N PHE A 27 -24.97 12.02 -0.33
CA PHE A 27 -24.13 12.86 -1.18
C PHE A 27 -24.31 12.46 -2.64
N THR A 28 -23.95 13.34 -3.58
CA THR A 28 -23.94 13.00 -5.01
C THR A 28 -22.54 12.56 -5.41
N CYS A 29 -22.41 11.34 -5.90
CA CYS A 29 -21.14 10.83 -6.44
C CYS A 29 -20.77 11.59 -7.73
N GLN A 30 -19.54 12.10 -7.83
CA GLN A 30 -19.08 12.85 -9.01
C GLN A 30 -18.77 11.98 -10.24
N ILE A 31 -18.78 10.65 -10.12
CA ILE A 31 -18.54 9.73 -11.25
C ILE A 31 -19.87 9.24 -11.84
N CYS A 32 -20.73 8.62 -11.04
CA CYS A 32 -22.02 8.12 -11.53
C CYS A 32 -23.13 9.18 -11.49
N ILE A 33 -22.93 10.30 -10.81
CA ILE A 33 -23.92 11.39 -10.66
C ILE A 33 -25.19 10.93 -9.91
N GLU A 34 -25.08 9.86 -9.12
CA GLU A 34 -26.19 9.32 -8.34
C GLU A 34 -26.11 9.74 -6.86
N PRO A 35 -27.27 9.97 -6.19
CA PRO A 35 -27.34 10.09 -4.74
C PRO A 35 -26.92 8.79 -4.07
N THR A 36 -25.97 8.87 -3.15
CA THR A 36 -25.39 7.73 -2.43
C THR A 36 -25.44 8.01 -0.93
N PRO A 37 -25.74 7.00 -0.07
CA PRO A 37 -25.65 7.16 1.38
C PRO A 37 -24.22 7.55 1.79
N SER A 38 -24.07 8.47 2.75
CA SER A 38 -22.76 8.90 3.26
C SER A 38 -21.92 7.74 3.80
N SER A 39 -22.55 6.66 4.26
CA SER A 39 -21.88 5.41 4.68
C SER A 39 -21.12 4.71 3.55
N LYS A 40 -21.47 4.97 2.28
CA LYS A 40 -20.79 4.48 1.08
C LYS A 40 -19.92 5.54 0.42
N LYS A 41 -19.60 6.62 1.13
CA LYS A 41 -18.66 7.63 0.64
C LYS A 41 -17.23 7.09 0.76
N PHE A 42 -16.47 7.24 -0.31
CA PHE A 42 -15.05 6.95 -0.30
C PHE A 42 -14.30 8.02 0.50
N GLU A 43 -13.51 7.56 1.45
CA GLU A 43 -12.55 8.37 2.19
C GLU A 43 -11.15 7.96 1.76
N ASN A 44 -10.46 8.85 1.03
CA ASN A 44 -9.05 8.63 0.75
C ASN A 44 -8.28 8.83 2.07
N GLY A 45 -7.64 7.78 2.59
CA GLY A 45 -6.93 7.86 3.88
C GLY A 45 -5.77 8.86 3.90
N CYS A 46 -5.32 9.31 2.73
CA CYS A 46 -4.58 10.56 2.57
C CYS A 46 -5.58 11.70 2.31
N SER A 47 -5.81 12.54 3.33
CA SER A 47 -6.76 13.67 3.34
C SER A 47 -6.39 14.84 2.41
N LEU A 48 -5.70 14.58 1.30
CA LEU A 48 -5.18 15.61 0.39
C LEU A 48 -6.26 16.11 -0.60
N CYS A 49 -7.37 15.39 -0.75
CA CYS A 49 -8.56 15.86 -1.47
C CYS A 49 -9.85 15.22 -0.93
N THR A 50 -10.98 15.94 -1.06
CA THR A 50 -12.29 15.54 -0.50
C THR A 50 -13.35 15.29 -1.58
N HIS A 51 -12.94 14.90 -2.78
CA HIS A 51 -13.86 14.67 -3.89
C HIS A 51 -14.84 13.53 -3.56
N PRO A 52 -16.16 13.76 -3.71
CA PRO A 52 -17.18 12.82 -3.26
C PRO A 52 -17.42 11.72 -4.30
N TYR A 53 -16.95 10.51 -3.99
CA TYR A 53 -17.18 9.31 -4.81
C TYR A 53 -17.81 8.21 -3.97
N CYS A 54 -18.65 7.39 -4.57
CA CYS A 54 -19.10 6.16 -3.94
C CYS A 54 -18.01 5.08 -4.02
N LEU A 55 -18.02 4.13 -3.08
CA LEU A 55 -17.08 3.01 -3.03
C LEU A 55 -17.09 2.20 -4.35
N ASP A 56 -18.27 1.98 -4.94
CA ASP A 56 -18.42 1.20 -6.17
C ASP A 56 -17.72 1.85 -7.37
N CYS A 57 -17.82 3.17 -7.51
CA CYS A 57 -17.14 3.91 -8.58
C CYS A 57 -15.63 3.90 -8.39
N ILE A 58 -15.14 4.04 -7.15
CA ILE A 58 -13.70 4.00 -6.87
C ILE A 58 -13.12 2.61 -7.12
N SER A 59 -13.79 1.54 -6.70
CA SER A 59 -13.36 0.17 -6.99
C SER A 59 -13.20 -0.06 -8.50
N LYS A 60 -14.24 0.25 -9.28
CA LYS A 60 -14.22 0.10 -10.74
C LYS A 60 -13.16 0.97 -11.41
N TYR A 61 -12.99 2.20 -10.92
CA TYR A 61 -11.96 3.10 -11.43
C TYR A 61 -10.56 2.50 -11.23
N ILE A 62 -10.26 1.99 -10.03
CA ILE A 62 -8.97 1.34 -9.74
C ILE A 62 -8.78 0.13 -10.65
N GLU A 63 -9.78 -0.73 -10.80
CA GLU A 63 -9.71 -1.90 -11.69
C GLU A 63 -9.34 -1.51 -13.12
N VAL A 64 -9.99 -0.49 -13.68
CA VAL A 64 -9.70 0.00 -15.04
C VAL A 64 -8.27 0.54 -15.16
N GLN A 65 -7.80 1.29 -14.17
CA GLN A 65 -6.44 1.85 -14.16
C GLN A 65 -5.35 0.78 -14.04
N VAL A 66 -5.58 -0.24 -13.20
CA VAL A 66 -4.66 -1.38 -13.08
C VAL A 66 -4.65 -2.22 -14.35
N GLN A 67 -5.79 -2.35 -15.03
CA GLN A 67 -5.87 -3.00 -16.34
C GLN A 67 -5.11 -2.22 -17.42
N SER A 68 -5.09 -0.88 -17.35
CA SER A 68 -4.30 -0.02 -18.23
C SER A 68 -2.83 0.11 -17.84
N MET A 69 -2.32 -0.71 -16.92
CA MET A 69 -0.93 -0.71 -16.44
C MET A 69 -0.51 0.60 -15.75
N THR A 70 -1.45 1.31 -15.12
CA THR A 70 -1.17 2.53 -14.36
C THR A 70 -0.93 2.21 -12.89
N GLY A 71 0.30 2.35 -12.39
CA GLY A 71 0.62 2.20 -10.96
C GLY A 71 0.25 3.43 -10.12
N ASN A 72 0.65 4.63 -10.56
CA ASN A 72 0.35 5.88 -9.87
C ASN A 72 -1.08 6.36 -10.19
N ILE A 73 -2.08 5.72 -9.57
CA ILE A 73 -3.50 6.02 -9.78
C ILE A 73 -3.84 7.32 -9.06
N ARG A 74 -4.24 8.34 -9.83
CA ARG A 74 -4.66 9.64 -9.30
C ARG A 74 -6.13 9.65 -8.93
N CYS A 75 -6.51 10.61 -8.09
CA CYS A 75 -7.89 10.93 -7.83
C CYS A 75 -8.63 11.24 -9.15
N PRO A 76 -9.85 10.70 -9.38
CA PRO A 76 -10.64 10.99 -10.59
C PRO A 76 -11.07 12.45 -10.75
N GLY A 77 -10.83 13.29 -9.75
CA GLY A 77 -11.21 14.70 -9.75
C GLY A 77 -10.50 15.45 -10.87
N LEU A 78 -11.25 16.29 -11.60
CA LEU A 78 -10.69 17.07 -12.69
C LEU A 78 -9.55 17.97 -12.19
N GLY A 79 -8.36 17.78 -12.75
CA GLY A 79 -7.15 18.51 -12.33
C GLY A 79 -6.61 18.11 -10.95
N CYS A 80 -7.10 17.04 -10.34
CA CYS A 80 -6.58 16.55 -9.07
C CYS A 80 -5.30 15.73 -9.28
N GLU A 81 -4.21 16.16 -8.64
CA GLU A 81 -2.92 15.48 -8.76
C GLU A 81 -2.62 14.51 -7.61
N HIS A 82 -3.53 14.41 -6.63
CA HIS A 82 -3.36 13.54 -5.47
C HIS A 82 -3.56 12.08 -5.84
N ALA A 83 -2.60 11.24 -5.46
CA ALA A 83 -2.70 9.79 -5.62
C ALA A 83 -3.72 9.19 -4.64
N LEU A 84 -4.35 8.09 -5.06
CA LEU A 84 -5.11 7.23 -4.15
C LEU A 84 -4.14 6.46 -3.26
N ASP A 85 -4.44 6.36 -1.96
CA ASP A 85 -3.69 5.49 -1.07
C ASP A 85 -4.10 4.02 -1.28
N PRO A 86 -3.19 3.13 -1.71
CA PRO A 86 -3.51 1.72 -1.94
C PRO A 86 -4.04 1.03 -0.68
N LEU A 87 -3.54 1.39 0.50
CA LEU A 87 -3.95 0.74 1.75
C LEU A 87 -5.39 1.06 2.11
N SER A 88 -5.81 2.33 1.94
CA SER A 88 -7.20 2.75 2.07
C SER A 88 -8.14 2.08 1.07
N CYS A 89 -7.62 1.69 -0.10
CA CYS A 89 -8.39 1.07 -1.17
C CYS A 89 -8.40 -0.47 -1.10
N ARG A 90 -7.54 -1.10 -0.28
CA ARG A 90 -7.44 -2.56 -0.14
C ARG A 90 -8.78 -3.29 0.09
N PRO A 91 -9.70 -2.81 0.95
CA PRO A 91 -10.97 -3.50 1.17
C PRO A 91 -11.96 -3.33 0.00
N LEU A 92 -11.72 -2.39 -0.91
CA LEU A 92 -12.64 -2.07 -2.00
C LEU A 92 -12.44 -2.99 -3.21
N VAL A 93 -11.20 -3.43 -3.44
CA VAL A 93 -10.82 -4.15 -4.65
C VAL A 93 -10.54 -5.64 -4.40
N PRO A 94 -10.72 -6.51 -5.40
CA PRO A 94 -10.28 -7.89 -5.33
C PRO A 94 -8.78 -8.03 -5.05
N GLU A 95 -8.38 -9.09 -4.35
CA GLU A 95 -6.98 -9.32 -3.97
C GLU A 95 -6.03 -9.32 -5.18
N GLN A 96 -6.44 -9.95 -6.29
CA GLN A 96 -5.63 -10.01 -7.51
C GLN A 96 -5.39 -8.63 -8.11
N VAL A 97 -6.38 -7.73 -8.05
CA VAL A 97 -6.27 -6.35 -8.54
C VAL A 97 -5.33 -5.57 -7.63
N PHE A 98 -5.46 -5.75 -6.32
CA PHE A 98 -4.58 -5.11 -5.34
C PHE A 98 -3.11 -5.51 -5.51
N VAL A 99 -2.82 -6.82 -5.61
CA VAL A 99 -1.45 -7.33 -5.80
C VAL A 99 -0.85 -6.75 -7.08
N LYS A 100 -1.58 -6.81 -8.20
CA LYS A 100 -1.12 -6.25 -9.47
C LYS A 100 -0.91 -4.73 -9.39
N TRP A 101 -1.75 -4.01 -8.65
CA TRP A 101 -1.55 -2.59 -8.43
C TRP A 101 -0.25 -2.30 -7.66
N CYS A 102 0.03 -3.07 -6.60
CA CYS A 102 1.29 -2.99 -5.87
C CYS A 102 2.50 -3.26 -6.78
N ASP A 103 2.43 -4.26 -7.64
CA ASP A 103 3.50 -4.57 -8.60
C ASP A 103 3.76 -3.38 -9.55
N LEU A 104 2.71 -2.79 -10.12
CA LEU A 104 2.82 -1.61 -10.98
C LEU A 104 3.39 -0.38 -10.25
N LEU A 105 3.05 -0.19 -8.98
CA LEU A 105 3.61 0.87 -8.14
C LEU A 105 5.10 0.66 -7.88
N CYS A 106 5.50 -0.58 -7.55
CA CYS A 106 6.90 -0.96 -7.38
C CYS A 106 7.69 -0.74 -8.66
N GLU A 107 7.17 -1.20 -9.81
CA GLU A 107 7.79 -1.00 -11.11
C GLU A 107 7.95 0.49 -11.45
N SER A 108 6.89 1.29 -11.25
CA SER A 108 6.92 2.74 -11.47
C SER A 108 7.97 3.43 -10.59
N ALA A 109 8.07 3.04 -9.32
CA ALA A 109 9.07 3.58 -8.41
C ALA A 109 10.49 3.21 -8.85
N VAL A 110 10.74 1.95 -9.19
CA VAL A 110 12.04 1.45 -9.67
C VAL A 110 12.45 2.16 -10.96
N LEU A 111 11.58 2.24 -11.96
CA LEU A 111 11.87 2.95 -13.21
C LEU A 111 12.08 4.46 -12.98
N GLY A 112 11.35 5.05 -12.04
CA GLY A 112 11.59 6.43 -11.60
C GLY A 112 13.00 6.62 -11.02
N GLN A 113 13.45 5.69 -10.18
CA GLN A 113 14.81 5.74 -9.59
C GLN A 113 15.91 5.48 -10.63
N LEU A 114 15.70 4.54 -11.57
CA LEU A 114 16.64 4.23 -12.64
C LEU A 114 16.74 5.39 -13.65
N SER A 115 15.62 6.03 -14.01
CA SER A 115 15.60 7.17 -14.95
C SER A 115 16.25 8.44 -14.38
N GLN A 116 16.23 8.61 -13.06
CA GLN A 116 16.98 9.68 -12.39
C GLN A 116 18.49 9.41 -12.30
N ASN A 117 18.97 8.27 -12.82
CA ASN A 117 20.38 7.85 -12.90
C ASN A 117 21.14 7.95 -11.55
N GLN A 118 20.40 7.97 -10.44
CA GLN A 118 20.92 8.24 -9.11
C GLN A 118 21.22 6.95 -8.35
N TYR A 119 20.60 5.84 -8.76
CA TYR A 119 20.70 4.54 -8.11
C TYR A 119 20.80 3.39 -9.13
N SER A 120 21.21 3.64 -10.37
CA SER A 120 21.49 2.60 -11.35
C SER A 120 22.99 2.38 -11.48
N SER A 121 23.45 1.14 -11.44
CA SER A 121 24.80 0.76 -11.83
C SER A 121 24.76 -0.43 -12.79
N TYR A 122 25.81 -0.62 -13.57
CA TYR A 122 25.94 -1.82 -14.39
C TYR A 122 26.60 -2.92 -13.56
N CYS A 123 26.17 -4.17 -13.78
CA CYS A 123 26.83 -5.32 -13.21
C CYS A 123 28.33 -5.29 -13.58
N PRO A 124 29.25 -5.32 -12.61
CA PRO A 124 30.70 -5.23 -12.87
C PRO A 124 31.26 -6.49 -13.56
N TYR A 125 30.46 -7.55 -13.68
CA TYR A 125 30.84 -8.75 -14.42
C TYR A 125 30.77 -8.49 -15.93
N GLN A 126 31.90 -8.73 -16.60
CA GLN A 126 32.19 -8.27 -17.96
C GLN A 126 31.16 -8.75 -19.01
N ASP A 127 30.50 -9.88 -18.78
CA ASP A 127 29.52 -10.47 -19.70
C ASP A 127 28.06 -10.35 -19.25
N CYS A 128 27.80 -9.81 -18.05
CA CYS A 128 26.44 -9.69 -17.54
C CYS A 128 25.80 -8.38 -18.03
N SER A 129 26.50 -7.25 -17.90
CA SER A 129 26.07 -5.90 -18.30
C SER A 129 24.64 -5.51 -17.88
N ALA A 130 24.03 -6.24 -16.96
CA ALA A 130 22.68 -5.99 -16.48
C ALA A 130 22.65 -4.68 -15.70
N LEU A 131 21.62 -3.88 -15.93
CA LEU A 131 21.34 -2.69 -15.13
C LEU A 131 20.81 -3.14 -13.77
N VAL A 132 21.51 -2.79 -12.70
CA VAL A 132 21.15 -3.15 -11.33
C VAL A 132 20.87 -1.90 -10.50
N LEU A 133 19.98 -2.02 -9.52
CA LEU A 133 19.75 -0.98 -8.53
C LEU A 133 20.94 -0.94 -7.55
N ASN A 134 21.64 0.19 -7.53
CA ASN A 134 22.66 0.52 -6.55
C ASN A 134 21.99 0.99 -5.24
N GLU A 135 21.71 0.03 -4.36
CA GLU A 135 21.17 0.28 -3.01
C GLU A 135 22.15 0.99 -2.07
N CYS A 136 23.40 1.23 -2.51
CA CYS A 136 24.45 1.93 -1.76
C CYS A 136 24.49 3.45 -2.03
N GLY A 137 23.40 4.05 -2.52
CA GLY A 137 23.30 5.50 -2.75
C GLY A 137 23.42 6.32 -1.45
N ASN A 138 24.16 7.43 -1.51
CA ASN A 138 24.64 8.26 -0.39
C ASN A 138 23.56 9.04 0.41
N THR A 139 22.38 8.48 0.66
CA THR A 139 21.38 9.08 1.57
C THR A 139 20.80 8.02 2.49
N THR A 140 21.22 8.10 3.74
CA THR A 140 21.00 7.14 4.82
C THR A 140 19.52 6.91 5.15
N LYS A 141 18.97 5.76 4.77
CA LYS A 141 18.24 4.92 5.72
C LYS A 141 19.10 3.69 5.97
N LYS A 142 19.93 3.77 7.02
CA LYS A 142 20.80 2.67 7.46
C LYS A 142 19.93 1.50 7.92
N ILE A 143 19.52 0.64 7.00
CA ILE A 143 19.35 -0.77 7.32
C ILE A 143 20.69 -1.23 7.86
N ASN A 144 20.72 -1.62 9.14
CA ASN A 144 21.93 -2.16 9.76
C ASN A 144 22.18 -3.55 9.18
N PHE A 145 22.73 -3.59 7.96
CA PHE A 145 22.97 -4.81 7.22
C PHE A 145 23.87 -5.78 8.00
N GLY A 146 24.77 -5.27 8.84
CA GLY A 146 25.55 -6.07 9.79
C GLY A 146 24.68 -6.87 10.77
N LYS A 147 23.59 -6.30 11.28
CA LYS A 147 22.66 -7.02 12.18
C LYS A 147 21.85 -8.09 11.44
N LEU A 148 21.53 -7.87 10.16
CA LEU A 148 20.83 -8.87 9.34
C LEU A 148 21.74 -10.05 8.98
N ILE A 149 23.01 -9.79 8.65
CA ILE A 149 23.99 -10.85 8.38
C ILE A 149 24.20 -11.71 9.63
N GLU A 150 24.36 -11.10 10.80
CA GLU A 150 24.52 -11.83 12.08
C GLU A 150 23.26 -12.64 12.44
N ARG A 151 22.07 -12.04 12.26
CA ARG A 151 20.80 -12.68 12.62
C ARG A 151 20.44 -13.83 11.68
N ASN A 152 20.62 -13.65 10.38
CA ASN A 152 20.22 -14.63 9.36
C ASN A 152 21.36 -15.57 8.96
N LYS A 153 22.54 -15.45 9.58
CA LYS A 153 23.75 -16.26 9.32
C LYS A 153 24.15 -16.32 7.84
N TRP A 154 23.88 -15.25 7.10
CA TRP A 154 24.19 -15.17 5.68
C TRP A 154 25.70 -15.23 5.47
N THR A 155 26.14 -16.07 4.54
CA THR A 155 27.56 -16.23 4.25
C THR A 155 27.95 -15.31 3.11
N ARG A 156 29.16 -14.75 3.13
CA ARG A 156 29.66 -14.03 1.96
C ARG A 156 30.08 -15.02 0.89
N CYS A 157 29.58 -14.84 -0.32
CA CYS A 157 30.05 -15.58 -1.48
C CYS A 157 31.53 -15.26 -1.69
N TYR A 158 32.40 -16.27 -1.71
CA TYR A 158 33.84 -16.11 -1.90
C TYR A 158 34.23 -15.58 -3.28
N ASN A 159 33.29 -15.63 -4.24
CA ASN A 159 33.52 -15.23 -5.61
C ASN A 159 33.12 -13.77 -5.89
N CYS A 160 32.08 -13.25 -5.23
CA CYS A 160 31.57 -11.89 -5.49
C CYS A 160 31.42 -11.01 -4.23
N GLY A 161 31.62 -11.55 -3.03
CA GLY A 161 31.53 -10.81 -1.77
C GLY A 161 30.11 -10.47 -1.30
N HIS A 162 29.07 -10.71 -2.11
CA HIS A 162 27.67 -10.53 -1.72
C HIS A 162 27.25 -11.51 -0.62
N SER A 163 26.30 -11.10 0.21
CA SER A 163 25.73 -11.94 1.27
C SER A 163 24.65 -12.84 0.67
N ILE A 164 24.77 -14.14 0.88
CA ILE A 164 23.82 -15.15 0.39
C ILE A 164 23.11 -15.84 1.55
N GLU A 165 21.79 -16.01 1.40
CA GLU A 165 20.97 -16.84 2.26
C GLU A 165 21.23 -18.32 1.96
N ARG A 166 21.34 -19.14 3.00
CA ARG A 166 21.70 -20.56 2.89
C ARG A 166 20.55 -21.44 3.33
#